data_AF-A0A254N262-F1
#
_entry.id   AF-A0A254N262-F1
#
_cell.length_a   1.000
_cell.length_b   1.000
_cell.length_c   1.000
_cell.angle_alpha   90.00
_cell.angle_beta   90.00
_cell.angle_gamma   90.00
#
_symmetry.space_group_name_H-M   'P 1'
#
loop_
_entity.id
_entity.type
_entity.pdbx_description
1 polymer ?
#
loop_
_entity_poly.entity_id
_entity_poly.type
_entity_poly.pdbx_seq_one_letter_code
_entity_poly.pdbx_strand_id
1 'polypeptide(L)'
;MRAAVLHAVAALGLVALTLPGTSQAASYGLSGFVYTEVTNFPAGDIKRGEVFLDGDPLAASLQAVDRTARLGPGSEATARFLGQVGVLKAYASATYPRGGDGLATSTASGGFYDEIRVTGGGLAVGTPVSYRLDFSISGSVLGVQPDPTFGAFGTASVSLQDYVTGKSVFMNWDNRRDATGIYSLTLNTVVGSSLLINASLQTGARVQGNSINARFAEADFYHSALYSLTPSVAGLNVVGLSGHDFTAAAVPEPASWALMGLGVGMVALFKRRRA
;
A
#
# COMPACT_ATOMS: atom_id res chain seq x y z
N MET A 1 -33.65 -27.06 68.25
CA MET A 1 -34.04 -28.09 67.26
C MET A 1 -33.03 -27.97 66.11
N ARG A 2 -32.04 -28.88 66.01
CA ARG A 2 -32.03 -30.07 65.12
C ARG A 2 -32.38 -29.68 63.66
N ALA A 3 -31.60 -29.94 62.62
CA ALA A 3 -30.45 -30.84 62.45
C ALA A 3 -29.60 -30.40 61.24
N ALA A 4 -28.34 -30.85 61.24
CA ALA A 4 -27.40 -30.81 60.15
C ALA A 4 -27.71 -31.88 59.08
N VAL A 5 -27.31 -31.64 57.83
CA VAL A 5 -26.88 -32.69 56.89
C VAL A 5 -25.66 -32.20 56.11
N LEU A 6 -24.61 -33.02 56.14
CA LEU A 6 -23.28 -32.89 55.53
C LEU A 6 -23.26 -33.26 54.03
N HIS A 7 -22.08 -33.01 53.43
CA HIS A 7 -21.42 -33.61 52.25
C HIS A 7 -21.45 -32.69 51.01
N ALA A 8 -20.38 -32.46 50.24
CA ALA A 8 -19.07 -33.10 50.16
C ALA A 8 -18.01 -32.13 49.61
N VAL A 9 -16.76 -32.45 49.93
CA VAL A 9 -15.51 -31.86 49.44
C VAL A 9 -15.34 -32.09 47.94
N ALA A 10 -14.98 -31.06 47.19
CA ALA A 10 -14.22 -31.17 45.95
C ALA A 10 -13.32 -29.93 45.80
N ALA A 11 -12.08 -30.07 46.26
CA ALA A 11 -11.01 -29.13 45.96
C ALA A 11 -10.64 -29.29 44.48
N LEU A 12 -11.07 -28.34 43.65
CA LEU A 12 -10.57 -28.17 42.29
C LEU A 12 -9.60 -27.00 42.30
N GLY A 13 -8.30 -27.36 42.31
CA GLY A 13 -7.22 -26.42 42.12
C GLY A 13 -7.38 -25.72 40.78
N LEU A 14 -7.59 -24.41 40.82
CA LEU A 14 -7.42 -23.56 39.66
C LEU A 14 -5.92 -23.47 39.39
N VAL A 15 -5.42 -24.33 38.50
CA VAL A 15 -4.16 -24.06 37.82
C VAL A 15 -4.42 -22.82 36.97
N ALA A 16 -3.95 -21.67 37.45
CA ALA A 16 -3.79 -20.50 36.62
C ALA A 16 -2.79 -20.87 35.52
N LEU A 17 -3.29 -21.22 34.33
CA LEU A 17 -2.47 -21.19 33.13
C LEU A 17 -2.05 -19.73 32.92
N THR A 18 -0.87 -19.40 33.40
CA THR A 18 -0.12 -18.24 32.94
C THR A 18 0.19 -18.48 31.47
N LEU A 19 -0.68 -18.02 30.58
CA LEU A 19 -0.34 -17.83 29.17
C LEU A 19 0.71 -16.71 29.12
N PRO A 20 1.97 -16.98 28.73
CA PRO A 20 2.85 -15.92 28.32
C PRO A 20 2.43 -15.51 26.91
N GLY A 21 1.92 -14.29 26.78
CA GLY A 21 1.51 -13.77 25.49
C GLY A 21 0.60 -12.58 25.65
N THR A 22 1.15 -11.45 26.10
CA THR A 22 0.70 -10.19 25.53
C THR A 22 0.75 -10.39 24.01
N SER A 23 -0.39 -10.39 23.33
CA SER A 23 -0.40 -10.22 21.89
C SER A 23 0.28 -8.88 21.61
N GLN A 24 1.59 -8.91 21.35
CA GLN A 24 2.23 -7.78 20.69
C GLN A 24 1.50 -7.69 19.35
N ALA A 25 0.78 -6.59 19.13
CA ALA A 25 0.42 -6.21 17.76
C ALA A 25 1.72 -6.29 16.95
N ALA A 26 1.72 -6.98 15.82
CA ALA A 26 2.97 -7.15 15.11
C ALA A 26 3.50 -5.77 14.73
N SER A 27 4.82 -5.61 14.83
CA SER A 27 5.49 -4.35 14.56
C SER A 27 5.56 -4.03 13.06
N TYR A 28 5.21 -4.98 12.20
CA TYR A 28 5.21 -4.84 10.75
C TYR A 28 4.20 -5.78 10.09
N GLY A 29 3.75 -5.42 8.89
CA GLY A 29 2.87 -6.28 8.11
C GLY A 29 2.51 -5.69 6.76
N LEU A 30 1.94 -6.55 5.92
CA LEU A 30 1.43 -6.20 4.58
C LEU A 30 0.02 -6.74 4.42
N SER A 31 -0.85 -5.93 3.85
CA SER A 31 -2.20 -6.33 3.45
C SER A 31 -2.50 -5.87 2.02
N GLY A 32 -3.27 -6.67 1.29
CA GLY A 32 -3.69 -6.38 -0.06
C GLY A 32 -5.00 -7.07 -0.36
N PHE A 33 -5.85 -6.41 -1.14
CA PHE A 33 -7.17 -6.88 -1.51
C PHE A 33 -7.50 -6.43 -2.92
N VAL A 34 -8.04 -7.35 -3.71
CA VAL A 34 -8.57 -7.07 -5.04
C VAL A 34 -9.98 -7.62 -5.17
N TYR A 35 -10.82 -6.83 -5.82
CA TYR A 35 -12.21 -7.14 -6.12
C TYR A 35 -12.49 -6.83 -7.57
N THR A 36 -13.11 -7.76 -8.28
CA THR A 36 -13.63 -7.51 -9.63
C THR A 36 -15.00 -8.13 -9.77
N GLU A 37 -15.91 -7.39 -10.37
CA GLU A 37 -17.27 -7.83 -10.64
C GLU A 37 -17.70 -7.34 -12.01
N VAL A 38 -18.32 -8.24 -12.77
CA VAL A 38 -19.06 -7.89 -13.98
C VAL A 38 -20.44 -8.54 -13.89
N THR A 39 -21.51 -7.77 -14.05
CA THR A 39 -22.89 -8.28 -14.00
C THR A 39 -23.66 -7.89 -15.25
N ASN A 40 -24.56 -8.77 -15.66
CA ASN A 40 -25.59 -8.53 -16.67
C ASN A 40 -26.78 -9.43 -16.29
N PHE A 41 -27.76 -8.89 -15.56
CA PHE A 41 -28.76 -9.70 -14.86
C PHE A 41 -29.47 -10.71 -15.80
N PRO A 42 -29.58 -11.99 -15.40
CA PRO A 42 -29.22 -12.57 -14.09
C PRO A 42 -27.78 -13.09 -13.96
N ALA A 43 -26.94 -12.94 -14.99
CA ALA A 43 -25.58 -13.45 -14.99
C ALA A 43 -24.60 -12.49 -14.30
N GLY A 44 -23.54 -13.05 -13.72
CA GLY A 44 -22.45 -12.27 -13.13
C GLY A 44 -21.21 -13.11 -12.93
N ASP A 45 -20.06 -12.45 -12.95
CA ASP A 45 -18.77 -13.02 -12.56
C ASP A 45 -18.14 -12.12 -11.50
N ILE A 46 -17.84 -12.69 -10.34
CA ILE A 46 -17.25 -11.98 -9.20
C ILE A 46 -16.00 -12.74 -8.79
N LYS A 47 -14.87 -12.03 -8.72
CA LYS A 47 -13.60 -12.56 -8.24
C LYS A 47 -13.07 -11.71 -7.10
N ARG A 48 -12.41 -12.39 -6.16
CA ARG A 48 -11.76 -11.79 -5.00
C ARG A 48 -10.38 -12.40 -4.81
N GLY A 49 -9.44 -11.61 -4.32
CA GLY A 49 -8.12 -12.06 -3.94
C GLY A 49 -7.62 -11.20 -2.79
N GLU A 50 -6.86 -11.81 -1.89
CA GLU A 50 -6.33 -11.12 -0.73
C GLU A 50 -4.95 -11.67 -0.37
N VAL A 51 -4.17 -10.83 0.31
CA VAL A 51 -2.92 -11.17 0.98
C VAL A 51 -2.93 -10.48 2.33
N PHE A 52 -2.58 -11.21 3.38
CA PHE A 52 -2.51 -10.71 4.74
C PHE A 52 -1.31 -11.36 5.44
N LEU A 53 -0.29 -10.57 5.69
CA LEU A 53 1.01 -10.99 6.20
C LEU A 53 1.36 -10.13 7.41
N ASP A 54 0.77 -10.45 8.56
CA ASP A 54 1.00 -9.76 9.83
C ASP A 54 2.13 -10.44 10.60
N GLY A 55 3.25 -9.73 10.80
CA GLY A 55 4.47 -10.28 11.40
C GLY A 55 5.13 -11.43 10.63
N ASP A 56 4.77 -11.63 9.36
CA ASP A 56 5.34 -12.65 8.48
C ASP A 56 6.52 -12.06 7.67
N PRO A 57 7.72 -12.69 7.68
CA PRO A 57 8.86 -12.25 6.88
C PRO A 57 8.57 -12.09 5.38
N LEU A 58 7.58 -12.81 4.84
CA LEU A 58 7.13 -12.66 3.46
C LEU A 58 6.59 -11.25 3.16
N ALA A 59 6.21 -10.45 4.18
CA ALA A 59 5.80 -9.06 4.01
C ALA A 59 6.92 -8.18 3.42
N ALA A 60 8.19 -8.53 3.64
CA ALA A 60 9.33 -7.84 3.03
C ALA A 60 9.60 -8.28 1.57
N SER A 61 8.88 -9.30 1.08
CA SER A 61 8.98 -9.81 -0.29
C SER A 61 7.74 -9.43 -1.10
N LEU A 62 7.94 -9.26 -2.40
CA LEU A 62 6.91 -8.80 -3.32
C LEU A 62 5.73 -9.80 -3.43
N GLN A 63 4.55 -9.35 -3.03
CA GLN A 63 3.29 -10.09 -3.13
C GLN A 63 2.46 -9.56 -4.28
N ALA A 64 1.92 -10.46 -5.10
CA ALA A 64 1.06 -10.12 -6.23
C ALA A 64 -0.32 -10.76 -6.06
N VAL A 65 -1.37 -9.98 -6.26
CA VAL A 65 -2.74 -10.47 -6.28
C VAL A 65 -3.47 -9.85 -7.46
N ASP A 66 -3.82 -10.69 -8.43
CA ASP A 66 -4.46 -10.26 -9.67
C ASP A 66 -5.79 -10.99 -9.85
N ARG A 67 -6.85 -10.25 -10.20
CA ARG A 67 -8.16 -10.82 -10.54
C ARG A 67 -8.73 -10.12 -11.76
N THR A 68 -9.43 -10.92 -12.57
CA THR A 68 -10.17 -10.46 -13.74
C THR A 68 -11.51 -11.17 -13.77
N ALA A 69 -12.59 -10.41 -13.84
CA ALA A 69 -13.95 -10.88 -14.09
C ALA A 69 -14.35 -10.54 -15.53
N ARG A 70 -15.05 -11.45 -16.20
CA ARG A 70 -15.49 -11.26 -17.60
C ARG A 70 -16.88 -11.83 -17.83
N LEU A 71 -17.70 -11.10 -18.59
CA LEU A 71 -19.03 -11.55 -18.96
C LEU A 71 -19.35 -11.17 -20.41
N GLY A 72 -19.05 -12.08 -21.33
CA GLY A 72 -19.29 -11.90 -22.75
C GLY A 72 -18.40 -10.81 -23.40
N PRO A 73 -18.65 -10.50 -24.68
CA PRO A 73 -17.83 -9.53 -25.42
C PRO A 73 -17.94 -8.11 -24.85
N GLY A 74 -16.81 -7.52 -24.48
CA GLY A 74 -16.72 -6.12 -24.06
C GLY A 74 -17.03 -5.82 -22.59
N SER A 75 -17.40 -6.82 -21.78
CA SER A 75 -17.63 -6.65 -20.34
C SER A 75 -16.51 -7.30 -19.53
N GLU A 76 -15.64 -6.47 -18.96
CA GLU A 76 -14.44 -6.91 -18.25
C GLU A 76 -14.12 -5.98 -17.08
N ALA A 77 -13.70 -6.55 -15.96
CA ALA A 77 -13.14 -5.81 -14.84
C ALA A 77 -11.84 -6.49 -14.40
N THR A 78 -10.76 -5.73 -14.26
CA THR A 78 -9.45 -6.21 -13.85
C THR A 78 -8.93 -5.39 -12.69
N ALA A 79 -8.46 -6.05 -11.64
CA ALA A 79 -7.81 -5.43 -10.49
C ALA A 79 -6.50 -6.16 -10.20
N ARG A 80 -5.45 -5.39 -9.93
CA ARG A 80 -4.11 -5.91 -9.64
C ARG A 80 -3.52 -5.17 -8.46
N PHE A 81 -3.00 -5.92 -7.51
CA PHE A 81 -2.23 -5.42 -6.38
C PHE A 81 -0.84 -6.04 -6.44
N LEU A 82 0.18 -5.22 -6.23
CA LEU A 82 1.55 -5.65 -6.08
C LEU A 82 2.18 -4.86 -4.94
N GLY A 83 2.68 -5.52 -3.91
CA GLY A 83 3.20 -4.80 -2.76
C GLY A 83 4.15 -5.60 -1.90
N GLN A 84 4.95 -4.88 -1.16
CA GLN A 84 5.80 -5.34 -0.07
C GLN A 84 5.95 -4.18 0.92
N VAL A 85 6.53 -4.42 2.09
CA VAL A 85 6.94 -3.31 2.95
C VAL A 85 7.82 -2.35 2.14
N GLY A 86 7.46 -1.06 2.16
CA GLY A 86 8.15 0.00 1.42
C GLY A 86 7.76 0.16 -0.05
N VAL A 87 6.85 -0.65 -0.60
CA VAL A 87 6.35 -0.52 -1.99
C VAL A 87 4.88 -0.90 -2.11
N LEU A 88 4.04 -0.01 -2.66
CA LEU A 88 2.64 -0.31 -2.95
C LEU A 88 2.28 0.04 -4.39
N LYS A 89 1.68 -0.89 -5.11
CA LYS A 89 1.25 -0.72 -6.50
C LYS A 89 -0.15 -1.26 -6.65
N ALA A 90 -0.99 -0.49 -7.33
CA ALA A 90 -2.40 -0.82 -7.51
C ALA A 90 -2.85 -0.41 -8.91
N TYR A 91 -3.65 -1.27 -9.52
CA TYR A 91 -4.26 -1.04 -10.83
C TYR A 91 -5.70 -1.53 -10.80
N ALA A 92 -6.58 -0.75 -11.40
CA ALA A 92 -7.99 -1.11 -11.57
C ALA A 92 -8.47 -0.62 -12.94
N SER A 93 -9.14 -1.49 -13.69
CA SER A 93 -9.78 -1.12 -14.96
C SER A 93 -11.12 -1.81 -15.11
N ALA A 94 -12.10 -1.09 -15.66
CA ALA A 94 -13.42 -1.61 -15.96
C ALA A 94 -13.84 -1.20 -17.37
N THR A 95 -14.44 -2.14 -18.09
CA THR A 95 -15.01 -1.98 -19.43
C THR A 95 -16.39 -2.60 -19.43
N TYR A 96 -17.37 -1.89 -19.97
CA TYR A 96 -18.72 -2.44 -20.14
C TYR A 96 -19.37 -1.88 -21.41
N PRO A 97 -20.03 -2.71 -22.24
CA PRO A 97 -20.64 -2.26 -23.49
C PRO A 97 -21.82 -1.32 -23.25
N ARG A 98 -22.30 -0.66 -24.31
CA ARG A 98 -23.51 0.18 -24.22
C ARG A 98 -24.75 -0.70 -24.21
N GLY A 99 -25.69 -0.37 -23.33
CA GLY A 99 -26.99 -1.03 -23.25
C GLY A 99 -27.05 -2.07 -22.14
N GLY A 100 -28.23 -2.21 -21.55
CA GLY A 100 -28.50 -3.09 -20.40
C GLY A 100 -28.23 -2.45 -19.04
N ASP A 101 -28.68 -3.13 -18.00
CA ASP A 101 -28.60 -2.67 -16.60
C ASP A 101 -27.40 -3.24 -15.84
N GLY A 102 -26.42 -3.79 -16.57
CA GLY A 102 -25.24 -4.40 -15.99
C GLY A 102 -24.15 -3.40 -15.60
N LEU A 103 -23.07 -3.91 -15.01
CA LEU A 103 -21.92 -3.10 -14.61
C LEU A 103 -20.62 -3.91 -14.68
N ALA A 104 -19.50 -3.21 -14.83
CA ALA A 104 -18.17 -3.69 -14.53
C ALA A 104 -17.57 -2.81 -13.43
N THR A 105 -17.01 -3.42 -12.39
CA THR A 105 -16.32 -2.71 -11.31
C THR A 105 -15.09 -3.48 -10.87
N SER A 106 -14.02 -2.75 -10.57
CA SER A 106 -12.76 -3.29 -10.10
C SER A 106 -12.18 -2.38 -9.02
N THR A 107 -11.66 -2.98 -7.96
CA THR A 107 -10.98 -2.27 -6.88
C THR A 107 -9.71 -3.03 -6.51
N ALA A 108 -8.60 -2.32 -6.38
CA ALA A 108 -7.38 -2.85 -5.79
C ALA A 108 -6.97 -1.93 -4.63
N SER A 109 -6.68 -2.50 -3.47
CA SER A 109 -6.24 -1.77 -2.28
C SER A 109 -5.14 -2.55 -1.58
N GLY A 110 -4.22 -1.85 -0.95
CA GLY A 110 -3.30 -2.47 -0.02
C GLY A 110 -2.65 -1.45 0.89
N GLY A 111 -1.94 -1.96 1.88
CA GLY A 111 -1.21 -1.15 2.83
C GLY A 111 -0.18 -1.97 3.58
N PHE A 112 0.81 -1.28 4.11
CA PHE A 112 1.82 -1.86 4.98
C PHE A 112 2.02 -0.99 6.20
N TYR A 113 2.56 -1.60 7.24
CA TYR A 113 3.18 -0.88 8.34
C TYR A 113 4.52 -1.52 8.67
N ASP A 114 5.44 -0.72 9.16
CA ASP A 114 6.74 -1.19 9.63
C ASP A 114 7.27 -0.27 10.72
N GLU A 115 7.91 -0.87 11.72
CA GLU A 115 8.48 -0.19 12.86
C GLU A 115 10.00 -0.08 12.70
N ILE A 116 10.54 1.10 12.97
CA ILE A 116 11.97 1.41 12.89
C ILE A 116 12.45 1.92 14.24
N ARG A 117 13.45 1.25 14.79
CA ARG A 117 14.10 1.69 16.03
C ARG A 117 15.07 2.83 15.74
N VAL A 118 14.89 3.96 16.43
CA VAL A 118 15.77 5.12 16.29
C VAL A 118 17.05 4.88 17.08
N THR A 119 18.05 4.30 16.41
CA THR A 119 19.33 3.93 17.01
C THR A 119 20.48 4.16 16.01
N GLY A 120 21.72 4.10 16.46
CA GLY A 120 22.90 4.26 15.61
C GLY A 120 23.54 5.66 15.68
N GLY A 121 24.47 5.93 14.76
CA GLY A 121 25.14 7.23 14.63
C GLY A 121 26.07 7.62 15.79
N GLY A 122 26.35 6.70 16.74
CA GLY A 122 27.14 6.99 17.94
C GLY A 122 26.49 8.00 18.90
N LEU A 123 25.20 8.28 18.73
CA LEU A 123 24.45 9.25 19.52
C LEU A 123 23.92 8.63 20.82
N ALA A 124 23.90 9.44 21.89
CA ALA A 124 23.31 9.02 23.15
C ALA A 124 21.77 8.99 23.08
N VAL A 125 21.15 8.11 23.85
CA VAL A 125 19.68 8.06 24.02
C VAL A 125 19.17 9.44 24.48
N GLY A 126 18.06 9.88 23.90
CA GLY A 126 17.47 11.21 24.14
C GLY A 126 18.00 12.31 23.23
N THR A 127 19.02 12.06 22.41
CA THR A 127 19.51 13.05 21.44
C THR A 127 18.42 13.37 20.41
N PRO A 128 18.05 14.65 20.20
CA PRO A 128 17.07 15.04 19.19
C PRO A 128 17.57 14.77 17.77
N VAL A 129 16.72 14.13 16.95
CA VAL A 129 16.98 13.82 15.55
C VAL A 129 15.70 13.97 14.74
N SER A 130 15.77 13.91 13.42
CA SER A 130 14.57 13.88 12.57
C SER A 130 14.69 12.85 11.46
N TYR A 131 13.54 12.38 10.99
CA TYR A 131 13.42 11.48 9.86
C TYR A 131 12.51 12.11 8.81
N ARG A 132 12.97 12.07 7.56
CA ARG A 132 12.19 12.45 6.39
C ARG A 132 11.79 11.19 5.61
N LEU A 133 10.50 10.91 5.55
CA LEU A 133 9.91 9.87 4.71
C LEU A 133 9.52 10.50 3.38
N ASP A 134 10.19 10.09 2.31
CA ASP A 134 9.92 10.50 0.94
C ASP A 134 9.16 9.38 0.21
N PHE A 135 8.08 9.71 -0.46
CA PHE A 135 7.30 8.77 -1.26
C PHE A 135 6.85 9.38 -2.59
N SER A 136 6.82 8.54 -3.63
CA SER A 136 6.41 8.96 -4.98
C SER A 136 5.01 8.46 -5.30
N ILE A 137 4.15 9.32 -5.84
CA ILE A 137 2.88 8.92 -6.41
C ILE A 137 2.93 9.23 -7.91
N SER A 138 3.06 8.19 -8.72
CA SER A 138 3.07 8.23 -10.18
C SER A 138 1.91 7.39 -10.72
N GLY A 139 1.31 7.82 -11.82
CA GLY A 139 0.18 7.10 -12.40
C GLY A 139 -0.75 8.00 -13.18
N SER A 140 -1.83 7.40 -13.65
CA SER A 140 -2.87 8.13 -14.36
C SER A 140 -4.24 7.56 -14.06
N VAL A 141 -5.26 8.40 -14.24
CA VAL A 141 -6.64 7.98 -14.16
C VAL A 141 -7.34 8.42 -15.42
N LEU A 142 -7.87 7.43 -16.15
CA LEU A 142 -8.71 7.64 -17.32
C LEU A 142 -10.17 7.43 -16.90
N GLY A 143 -11.01 8.38 -17.27
CA GLY A 143 -12.40 8.38 -16.85
C GLY A 143 -12.66 9.16 -15.56
N VAL A 144 -11.90 10.22 -15.31
CA VAL A 144 -12.18 11.17 -14.22
C VAL A 144 -13.37 12.03 -14.62
N GLN A 145 -14.59 11.59 -14.32
CA GLN A 145 -15.78 12.42 -14.35
C GLN A 145 -16.59 12.22 -13.06
N PRO A 146 -17.27 13.27 -12.58
CA PRO A 146 -18.30 13.12 -11.55
C PRO A 146 -19.57 12.51 -12.18
N ASP A 147 -19.49 11.24 -12.59
CA ASP A 147 -20.62 10.48 -13.11
C ASP A 147 -20.86 9.26 -12.20
N PRO A 148 -22.05 9.10 -11.59
CA PRO A 148 -22.34 7.93 -10.74
C PRO A 148 -22.34 6.60 -11.53
N THR A 149 -22.47 6.67 -12.86
CA THR A 149 -22.49 5.52 -13.76
C THR A 149 -21.11 5.13 -14.27
N PHE A 150 -20.10 5.97 -14.07
CA PHE A 150 -18.79 5.81 -14.67
C PHE A 150 -17.72 6.58 -13.91
N GLY A 151 -16.61 5.92 -13.57
CA GLY A 151 -15.44 6.64 -13.10
C GLY A 151 -14.32 5.76 -12.60
N ALA A 152 -13.15 6.38 -12.44
CA ALA A 152 -12.00 5.79 -11.78
C ALA A 152 -11.43 6.72 -10.72
N PHE A 153 -10.71 6.15 -9.75
CA PHE A 153 -10.13 6.89 -8.63
C PHE A 153 -8.85 6.25 -8.12
N GLY A 154 -8.04 7.07 -7.45
CA GLY A 154 -6.86 6.66 -6.71
C GLY A 154 -6.76 7.48 -5.43
N THR A 155 -6.54 6.83 -4.31
CA THR A 155 -6.31 7.47 -3.00
C THR A 155 -5.15 6.80 -2.30
N ALA A 156 -4.34 7.59 -1.62
CA ALA A 156 -3.25 7.10 -0.80
C ALA A 156 -3.23 7.80 0.56
N SER A 157 -2.78 7.10 1.59
CA SER A 157 -2.56 7.68 2.92
C SER A 157 -1.22 7.20 3.43
N VAL A 158 -0.44 8.12 4.02
CA VAL A 158 0.88 7.85 4.57
C VAL A 158 1.00 8.55 5.90
N SER A 159 1.53 7.86 6.91
CA SER A 159 1.83 8.45 8.21
C SER A 159 3.16 7.95 8.76
N LEU A 160 3.83 8.84 9.48
CA LEU A 160 5.01 8.53 10.28
C LEU A 160 4.72 8.96 11.72
N GLN A 161 4.79 8.00 12.64
CA GLN A 161 4.44 8.19 14.06
C GLN A 161 5.60 7.76 14.95
N ASP A 162 5.86 8.50 16.03
CA ASP A 162 6.77 8.10 17.11
C ASP A 162 5.94 7.59 18.29
N TYR A 163 6.11 6.32 18.65
CA TYR A 163 5.38 5.69 19.76
C TYR A 163 5.78 6.21 21.14
N VAL A 164 7.01 6.68 21.30
CA VAL A 164 7.52 7.14 22.60
C VAL A 164 7.06 8.57 22.87
N THR A 165 7.13 9.44 21.86
CA THR A 165 6.73 10.85 22.01
C THR A 165 5.26 11.11 21.67
N GLY A 166 4.58 10.16 21.03
CA GLY A 166 3.19 10.27 20.57
C GLY A 166 3.00 11.21 19.38
N LYS A 167 4.08 11.76 18.81
CA LYS A 167 4.02 12.67 17.66
C LYS A 167 3.72 11.88 16.39
N SER A 168 2.87 12.44 15.53
CA SER A 168 2.56 11.85 14.24
C SER A 168 2.44 12.93 13.17
N VAL A 169 2.89 12.60 11.96
CA VAL A 169 2.67 13.38 10.75
C VAL A 169 2.02 12.47 9.73
N PHE A 170 1.05 13.00 8.97
CA PHE A 170 0.32 12.22 7.98
C PHE A 170 0.03 13.06 6.75
N MET A 171 -0.19 12.37 5.64
CA MET A 171 -0.66 12.93 4.39
C MET A 171 -1.73 12.00 3.80
N ASN A 172 -2.78 12.62 3.26
CA ASN A 172 -3.74 11.96 2.40
C ASN A 172 -3.61 12.55 1.01
N TRP A 173 -3.60 11.70 0.00
CA TRP A 173 -3.54 12.07 -1.40
C TRP A 173 -4.80 11.54 -2.10
N ASP A 174 -5.44 12.39 -2.89
CA ASP A 174 -6.63 12.06 -3.68
C ASP A 174 -6.41 12.52 -5.12
N ASN A 175 -6.49 11.60 -6.09
CA ASN A 175 -6.26 11.88 -7.50
C ASN A 175 -7.19 12.96 -8.09
N ARG A 176 -8.30 13.28 -7.39
CA ARG A 176 -9.23 14.34 -7.79
C ARG A 176 -8.82 15.73 -7.32
N ARG A 177 -7.94 15.82 -6.32
CA ARG A 177 -7.56 17.06 -5.64
C ARG A 177 -6.07 17.36 -5.77
N ASP A 178 -5.25 16.33 -5.80
CA ASP A 178 -3.81 16.41 -5.71
C ASP A 178 -3.15 15.91 -7.00
N ALA A 179 -2.08 16.59 -7.43
CA ALA A 179 -1.30 16.16 -8.58
C ALA A 179 -0.46 14.90 -8.26
N THR A 180 -0.03 14.15 -9.26
CA THR A 180 1.02 13.15 -9.07
C THR A 180 2.37 13.84 -8.81
N GLY A 181 3.23 13.24 -7.98
CA GLY A 181 4.52 13.83 -7.65
C GLY A 181 5.26 13.11 -6.53
N ILE A 182 6.33 13.73 -6.05
CA ILE A 182 7.07 13.29 -4.87
C ILE A 182 6.59 14.10 -3.67
N TYR A 183 6.32 13.39 -2.58
CA TYR A 183 5.86 13.95 -1.32
C TYR A 183 6.80 13.55 -0.19
N SER A 184 6.84 14.39 0.84
CA SER A 184 7.75 14.21 1.97
C SER A 184 7.03 14.51 3.28
N LEU A 185 7.25 13.65 4.27
CA LEU A 185 6.83 13.85 5.66
C LEU A 185 8.09 13.92 6.52
N THR A 186 8.18 14.92 7.40
CA THR A 186 9.31 15.04 8.34
C THR A 186 8.81 14.97 9.77
N LEU A 187 9.40 14.09 10.58
CA LEU A 187 9.08 13.92 11.99
C LEU A 187 10.33 14.13 12.85
N ASN A 188 10.22 15.00 13.85
CA ASN A 188 11.24 15.19 14.88
C ASN A 188 11.02 14.16 16.00
N THR A 189 12.07 13.41 16.34
CA THR A 189 12.08 12.33 17.32
C THR A 189 13.38 12.37 18.14
N VAL A 190 13.64 11.35 18.97
CA VAL A 190 14.86 11.23 19.77
C VAL A 190 15.47 9.84 19.62
N VAL A 191 16.77 9.73 19.80
CA VAL A 191 17.45 8.43 19.86
C VAL A 191 16.89 7.60 21.02
N GLY A 192 16.56 6.34 20.76
CA GLY A 192 15.85 5.46 21.68
C GLY A 192 14.32 5.39 21.45
N SER A 193 13.76 6.24 20.58
CA SER A 193 12.36 6.13 20.15
C SER A 193 12.13 4.96 19.18
N SER A 194 10.86 4.69 18.91
CA SER A 194 10.44 3.80 17.83
C SER A 194 9.45 4.49 16.90
N LEU A 195 9.71 4.41 15.59
CA LEU A 195 8.92 5.04 14.55
C LEU A 195 8.07 4.00 13.82
N LEU A 196 6.78 4.25 13.66
CA LEU A 196 5.89 3.48 12.81
C LEU A 196 5.69 4.23 11.48
N ILE A 197 6.01 3.56 10.38
CA ILE A 197 5.53 3.94 9.05
C ILE A 197 4.24 3.17 8.81
N ASN A 198 3.20 3.86 8.35
CA ASN A 198 1.97 3.25 7.85
C ASN A 198 1.62 3.89 6.51
N ALA A 199 1.34 3.06 5.52
CA ALA A 199 1.01 3.51 4.18
C ALA A 199 -0.10 2.65 3.58
N SER A 200 -0.96 3.28 2.78
CA SER A 200 -2.02 2.62 2.02
C SER A 200 -2.18 3.25 0.65
N LEU A 201 -2.57 2.43 -0.32
CA LEU A 201 -2.90 2.81 -1.68
C LEU A 201 -4.16 2.06 -2.09
N GLN A 202 -5.13 2.79 -2.65
CA GLN A 202 -6.37 2.23 -3.16
C GLN A 202 -6.68 2.84 -4.53
N THR A 203 -7.13 1.99 -5.43
CA THR A 203 -7.56 2.36 -6.77
C THR A 203 -8.87 1.65 -7.10
N GLY A 204 -9.70 2.28 -7.90
CA GLY A 204 -10.92 1.65 -8.38
C GLY A 204 -11.36 2.21 -9.72
N ALA A 205 -12.12 1.39 -10.43
CA ALA A 205 -12.73 1.73 -11.71
C ALA A 205 -14.12 1.11 -11.81
N ARG A 206 -15.06 1.82 -12.41
CA ARG A 206 -16.45 1.41 -12.57
C ARG A 206 -17.02 1.92 -13.88
N VAL A 207 -17.77 1.07 -14.58
CA VAL A 207 -18.54 1.41 -15.78
C VAL A 207 -19.89 0.69 -15.71
N GLN A 208 -21.00 1.42 -15.84
CA GLN A 208 -22.34 0.84 -15.94
C GLN A 208 -22.82 0.77 -17.39
N GLY A 209 -23.70 -0.19 -17.68
CA GLY A 209 -24.30 -0.43 -19.01
C GLY A 209 -25.28 0.63 -19.47
N ASN A 210 -25.86 1.39 -18.53
CA ASN A 210 -26.39 2.71 -18.81
C ASN A 210 -25.18 3.61 -19.14
N SER A 211 -24.71 4.56 -18.35
CA SER A 211 -23.68 5.54 -18.77
C SER A 211 -23.92 6.17 -20.16
N ILE A 212 -23.36 7.32 -20.47
CA ILE A 212 -23.41 7.85 -21.83
C ILE A 212 -22.05 8.35 -22.29
N ASN A 213 -21.21 8.68 -21.33
CA ASN A 213 -19.97 9.43 -21.50
C ASN A 213 -18.79 8.52 -21.87
N ALA A 214 -18.73 7.30 -21.35
CA ALA A 214 -17.59 6.41 -21.59
C ALA A 214 -17.97 4.93 -21.40
N ARG A 215 -17.09 4.05 -21.90
CA ARG A 215 -17.20 2.59 -21.80
C ARG A 215 -15.99 1.92 -21.14
N PHE A 216 -15.02 2.73 -20.73
CA PHE A 216 -13.74 2.29 -20.21
C PHE A 216 -13.24 3.26 -19.17
N ALA A 217 -12.97 2.75 -17.97
CA ALA A 217 -12.40 3.49 -16.85
C ALA A 217 -11.14 2.77 -16.38
N GLU A 218 -10.11 3.53 -16.02
CA GLU A 218 -8.81 2.99 -15.60
C GLU A 218 -8.18 3.88 -14.54
N ALA A 219 -7.64 3.25 -13.50
CA ALA A 219 -6.73 3.87 -12.55
C ALA A 219 -5.46 3.02 -12.54
N ASP A 220 -4.38 3.57 -13.08
CA ASP A 220 -3.07 2.93 -13.14
C ASP A 220 -2.10 3.64 -12.20
N PHE A 221 -1.82 3.00 -11.08
CA PHE A 221 -0.77 3.36 -10.13
C PHE A 221 0.19 2.18 -9.93
N TYR A 222 0.38 1.35 -10.96
CA TYR A 222 1.21 0.14 -10.89
C TYR A 222 2.72 0.45 -10.98
N HIS A 223 3.06 1.72 -11.18
CA HIS A 223 4.42 2.26 -11.22
C HIS A 223 4.74 3.14 -10.00
N SER A 224 3.87 3.11 -8.98
CA SER A 224 3.81 4.11 -7.90
C SER A 224 4.35 3.62 -6.55
N ALA A 225 4.33 4.54 -5.58
CA ALA A 225 4.48 4.40 -4.13
C ALA A 225 5.68 3.57 -3.68
N LEU A 226 6.86 4.04 -4.07
CA LEU A 226 8.14 3.69 -3.44
C LEU A 226 8.37 4.60 -2.25
N TYR A 227 8.72 4.03 -1.10
CA TYR A 227 8.96 4.74 0.15
C TYR A 227 10.44 4.69 0.50
N SER A 228 11.01 5.84 0.86
CA SER A 228 12.41 5.96 1.27
C SER A 228 12.55 6.85 2.49
N LEU A 229 13.53 6.58 3.32
CA LEU A 229 13.69 7.22 4.61
C LEU A 229 15.08 7.83 4.74
N THR A 230 15.12 9.13 5.01
CA THR A 230 16.36 9.90 5.18
C THR A 230 16.44 10.43 6.62
N PRO A 231 17.39 9.96 7.44
CA PRO A 231 17.62 10.51 8.76
C PRO A 231 18.40 11.83 8.69
N SER A 232 18.25 12.70 9.70
CA SER A 232 18.98 13.96 9.80
C SER A 232 20.46 13.78 10.15
N VAL A 233 20.83 12.64 10.71
CA VAL A 233 22.22 12.29 11.08
C VAL A 233 22.59 10.98 10.40
N ALA A 234 23.75 10.96 9.74
CA ALA A 234 24.26 9.77 9.09
C ALA A 234 24.53 8.64 10.10
N GLY A 235 24.30 7.40 9.68
CA GLY A 235 24.51 6.21 10.51
C GLY A 235 23.37 5.91 11.50
N LEU A 236 22.28 6.68 11.47
CA LEU A 236 21.02 6.30 12.12
C LEU A 236 20.33 5.16 11.36
N ASN A 237 19.65 4.29 12.10
CA ASN A 237 18.97 3.13 11.57
C ASN A 237 17.77 3.52 10.68
N VAL A 238 17.67 2.82 9.56
CA VAL A 238 16.70 3.02 8.48
C VAL A 238 16.15 1.69 8.00
N VAL A 239 16.52 0.60 8.70
CA VAL A 239 15.99 -0.74 8.46
C VAL A 239 14.84 -0.97 9.43
N GLY A 240 13.69 -1.32 8.88
CA GLY A 240 12.51 -1.66 9.67
C GLY A 240 12.59 -3.06 10.28
N LEU A 241 11.69 -3.37 11.21
CA LEU A 241 11.62 -4.68 11.86
C LEU A 241 11.20 -5.79 10.89
N SER A 242 10.58 -5.45 9.78
CA SER A 242 10.37 -6.36 8.64
C SER A 242 11.68 -6.83 7.98
N GLY A 243 12.79 -6.12 8.21
CA GLY A 243 14.06 -6.29 7.48
C GLY A 243 14.17 -5.45 6.21
N HIS A 244 13.14 -4.67 5.86
CA HIS A 244 13.19 -3.77 4.72
C HIS A 244 14.15 -2.59 4.97
N ASP A 245 15.03 -2.32 4.02
CA ASP A 245 15.96 -1.20 4.04
C ASP A 245 15.40 0.00 3.26
N PHE A 246 15.02 1.05 3.99
CA PHE A 246 14.43 2.27 3.42
C PHE A 246 15.48 3.25 2.83
N THR A 247 16.77 2.87 2.74
CA THR A 247 17.81 3.70 2.09
C THR A 247 17.74 3.72 0.58
N ALA A 248 17.07 2.74 -0.04
CA ALA A 248 16.93 2.64 -1.48
C ALA A 248 16.08 3.81 -1.99
N ALA A 249 16.74 4.94 -2.26
CA ALA A 249 16.19 6.04 -3.03
C ALA A 249 15.57 5.47 -4.32
N ALA A 250 14.39 5.97 -4.69
CA ALA A 250 13.69 5.63 -5.91
C ALA A 250 14.68 5.54 -7.08
N VAL A 251 15.06 4.32 -7.46
CA VAL A 251 16.01 4.08 -8.54
C VAL A 251 15.29 4.55 -9.81
N PRO A 252 15.91 5.43 -10.64
CA PRO A 252 15.32 5.82 -11.90
C PRO A 252 14.95 4.56 -12.69
N GLU A 253 13.70 4.46 -13.11
CA GLU A 253 13.19 3.27 -13.79
C GLU A 253 14.12 2.87 -14.94
N PRO A 254 14.21 1.57 -15.31
CA PRO A 254 15.05 1.09 -16.42
C PRO A 254 14.88 1.89 -17.73
N ALA A 255 13.70 2.47 -17.96
CA ALA A 255 13.41 3.35 -19.08
C ALA A 255 14.28 4.63 -19.09
N SER A 256 14.63 5.17 -17.92
CA SER A 256 15.51 6.35 -17.77
C SER A 256 16.93 6.03 -18.24
N TRP A 257 17.43 4.83 -17.94
CA TRP A 257 18.73 4.36 -18.42
C TRP A 257 18.72 4.07 -19.93
N ALA A 258 17.62 3.50 -20.44
CA ALA A 258 17.45 3.28 -21.87
C ALA A 258 17.43 4.59 -22.65
N LEU A 259 16.72 5.62 -22.15
CA LEU A 259 16.68 6.95 -22.77
C LEU A 259 18.03 7.67 -22.69
N MET A 260 18.74 7.54 -21.56
CA MET A 260 20.08 8.11 -21.41
C MET A 260 21.09 7.41 -22.33
N GLY A 261 21.00 6.08 -22.45
CA GLY A 261 21.80 5.27 -23.38
C GLY A 261 21.52 5.62 -24.85
N LEU A 262 20.27 5.78 -25.23
CA LEU A 262 19.87 6.22 -26.58
C LEU A 262 20.35 7.65 -26.87
N GLY A 263 20.25 8.56 -25.89
CA GLY A 263 20.73 9.93 -26.01
C GLY A 263 22.24 10.00 -26.25
N VAL A 264 23.04 9.26 -25.46
CA VAL A 264 24.50 9.19 -25.63
C VAL A 264 24.87 8.51 -26.94
N GLY A 265 24.17 7.44 -27.32
CA GLY A 265 24.38 6.72 -28.59
C GLY A 265 24.15 7.60 -29.81
N MET A 266 23.10 8.42 -29.81
CA MET A 266 22.82 9.35 -30.90
C MET A 266 23.90 10.44 -31.00
N VAL A 267 24.36 11.02 -29.87
CA VAL A 267 25.43 12.03 -29.87
C VAL A 267 26.74 11.48 -30.43
N ALA A 268 27.09 10.22 -30.10
CA ALA A 268 28.27 9.56 -30.65
C ALA A 268 28.18 9.35 -32.17
N LEU A 269 27.01 8.98 -32.68
CA LEU A 269 26.76 8.82 -34.12
C LEU A 269 26.83 10.15 -34.89
N PHE A 270 26.32 11.24 -34.31
CA PHE A 270 26.41 12.57 -34.92
C PHE A 270 27.83 13.14 -34.93
N LYS A 271 28.65 12.87 -33.91
CA LYS A 271 30.07 13.25 -33.91
C LYS A 271 30.88 12.48 -34.97
N ARG A 272 30.58 11.20 -35.19
CA ARG A 272 31.25 10.37 -36.22
C ARG A 272 30.92 10.76 -37.66
N ARG A 273 29.81 11.47 -37.90
CA ARG A 273 29.42 11.96 -39.24
C ARG A 273 29.95 13.35 -39.58
N ARG A 274 30.59 14.04 -38.62
CA ARG A 274 31.18 15.39 -38.79
C ARG A 274 32.71 15.41 -38.80
N ALA A 275 33.35 14.24 -38.64
CA ALA A 275 34.78 14.03 -38.88
C ALA A 275 34.93 13.28 -40.20
#